data_AF-A0A8J7J6I1-F1
#
_entry.id   AF-A0A8J7J6I1-F1
#
_cell.length_a   1.000
_cell.length_b   1.000
_cell.length_c   1.000
_cell.angle_alpha   90.00
_cell.angle_beta   90.00
_cell.angle_gamma   90.00
#
_symmetry.space_group_name_H-M   'P 1'
#
loop_
_entity.id
_entity.type
_entity.pdbx_description
1 polymer ?
#
loop_
_entity_poly.entity_id
_entity_poly.type
_entity_poly.pdbx_seq_one_letter_code
_entity_poly.pdbx_strand_id
1 'polypeptide(L)'
;MSYIYQMHHNIVTRKQFVSLAADKVLLPATHIPTIKSPWRLEDGRNLVRELNEKVHQTATGHGPWESIQNAKVRTKLSVGFIISAIRDGHLQISKFEGLDGYRSFCVSKAEMDKLAAKIIQEAGPDVQSSDRAVCTAAAFGRSVGMRENEAFLRLVRGGHTPASQITTSKAGQQRFYLTQDDIAAFHERFVTQNTLATKYSTFWRTIISQLKSEGIAPFTFKGEEYGHLYLRAHAEEFLQTKYAQTKLSDHKVHNH
;
A
#
# COMPACT_ATOMS: atom_id res chain seq x y z
N MET A 1 0.28 -17.32 27.15
CA MET A 1 -1.00 -16.76 26.63
C MET A 1 -0.68 -15.51 25.83
N SER A 2 -0.90 -15.53 24.52
CA SER A 2 -0.41 -14.52 23.58
C SER A 2 -1.33 -13.30 23.52
N TYR A 3 -0.76 -12.10 23.53
CA TYR A 3 -1.39 -10.77 23.40
C TYR A 3 -2.38 -10.63 22.22
N ILE A 4 -2.36 -11.58 21.29
CA ILE A 4 -3.35 -11.76 20.21
C ILE A 4 -4.79 -11.86 20.76
N TYR A 5 -5.00 -12.42 21.96
CA TYR A 5 -6.35 -12.51 22.53
C TYR A 5 -6.95 -11.17 22.97
N GLN A 6 -6.13 -10.14 23.26
CA GLN A 6 -6.63 -8.80 23.61
C GLN A 6 -6.92 -7.91 22.40
N MET A 7 -6.33 -8.18 21.23
CA MET A 7 -6.73 -7.54 19.96
C MET A 7 -8.15 -7.96 19.52
N HIS A 8 -8.63 -9.12 19.98
CA HIS A 8 -9.67 -9.90 19.30
C HIS A 8 -11.13 -9.62 19.70
N HIS A 9 -11.42 -8.83 20.74
CA HIS A 9 -12.81 -8.66 21.15
C HIS A 9 -13.40 -7.24 21.04
N ASN A 10 -12.63 -6.16 21.21
CA ASN A 10 -13.26 -4.83 21.34
C ASN A 10 -12.99 -3.77 20.25
N ILE A 11 -12.05 -3.95 19.31
CA ILE A 11 -11.68 -2.84 18.37
C ILE A 11 -11.80 -3.21 16.88
N VAL A 12 -11.19 -4.30 16.42
CA VAL A 12 -11.11 -4.69 15.00
C VAL A 12 -11.15 -6.22 14.90
N THR A 13 -11.83 -6.77 13.88
CA THR A 13 -11.75 -8.21 13.59
C THR A 13 -10.47 -8.56 12.83
N ARG A 14 -10.01 -9.82 12.92
CA ARG A 14 -8.78 -10.27 12.22
C ARG A 14 -8.80 -10.00 10.70
N LYS A 15 -9.94 -10.22 10.03
CA LYS A 15 -10.08 -9.95 8.58
C LYS A 15 -9.96 -8.46 8.25
N GLN A 16 -10.59 -7.59 9.06
CA GLN A 16 -10.46 -6.14 8.93
C GLN A 16 -9.03 -5.68 9.16
N PHE A 17 -8.36 -6.21 10.18
CA PHE A 17 -6.96 -5.92 10.48
C PHE A 17 -6.05 -6.26 9.30
N VAL A 18 -6.19 -7.46 8.75
CA VAL A 18 -5.40 -7.89 7.58
C VAL A 18 -5.60 -6.94 6.41
N SER A 19 -6.84 -6.49 6.14
CA SER A 19 -7.09 -5.52 5.07
C SER A 19 -6.48 -4.15 5.36
N LEU A 20 -6.53 -3.67 6.61
CA LEU A 20 -5.94 -2.39 7.01
C LEU A 20 -4.41 -2.41 6.94
N ALA A 21 -3.79 -3.53 7.33
CA ALA A 21 -2.35 -3.71 7.26
C ALA A 21 -1.87 -3.87 5.80
N ALA A 22 -2.59 -4.65 4.98
CA ALA A 22 -2.29 -4.83 3.56
C ALA A 22 -2.33 -3.49 2.81
N ASP A 23 -3.32 -2.66 3.11
CA ASP A 23 -3.50 -1.34 2.49
C ASP A 23 -2.67 -0.24 3.19
N LYS A 24 -1.72 -0.62 4.07
CA LYS A 24 -0.79 0.27 4.81
C LYS A 24 -1.47 1.36 5.63
N VAL A 25 -2.73 1.18 5.99
CA VAL A 25 -3.45 2.07 6.92
C VAL A 25 -2.92 1.90 8.33
N LEU A 26 -2.63 0.66 8.73
CA LEU A 26 -1.92 0.35 9.96
C LEU A 26 -0.49 -0.09 9.63
N LEU A 27 0.47 0.70 10.06
CA LEU A 27 1.88 0.39 9.90
C LEU A 27 2.37 -0.46 11.10
N PRO A 28 3.22 -1.48 10.87
CA PRO A 28 3.86 -2.19 11.97
C PRO A 28 4.82 -1.23 12.69
N ALA A 29 4.86 -1.29 14.02
CA ALA A 29 5.75 -0.46 14.83
C ALA A 29 7.19 -0.98 14.88
N THR A 30 7.41 -2.20 14.40
CA THR A 30 8.72 -2.84 14.28
C THR A 30 8.70 -3.82 13.12
N HIS A 31 9.84 -3.98 12.45
CA HIS A 31 9.97 -4.90 11.31
C HIS A 31 10.78 -6.15 11.68
N ILE A 32 10.94 -6.44 12.98
CA ILE A 32 11.67 -7.61 13.46
C ILE A 32 10.86 -8.90 13.15
N PRO A 33 11.37 -9.83 12.32
CA PRO A 33 10.60 -11.00 11.86
C PRO A 33 10.19 -11.98 12.96
N THR A 34 10.94 -12.03 14.06
CA THR A 34 10.65 -12.89 15.22
C THR A 34 9.47 -12.38 16.04
N ILE A 35 9.09 -11.11 15.86
CA ILE A 35 7.92 -10.53 16.51
C ILE A 35 6.68 -10.91 15.70
N LYS A 36 5.88 -11.83 16.24
CA LYS A 36 4.64 -12.32 15.62
C LYS A 36 3.55 -11.25 15.50
N SER A 37 3.67 -10.13 16.21
CA SER A 37 2.67 -9.06 16.24
C SER A 37 3.34 -7.68 16.37
N PRO A 38 3.93 -7.16 15.29
CA PRO A 38 4.67 -5.90 15.31
C PRO A 38 3.81 -4.64 15.43
N TRP A 39 2.49 -4.74 15.37
CA TRP A 39 1.58 -3.59 15.38
C TRP A 39 1.24 -3.14 16.80
N ARG A 40 1.26 -1.82 17.05
CA ARG A 40 0.85 -1.27 18.35
C ARG A 40 -0.66 -1.13 18.41
N LEU A 41 -1.21 -1.48 19.56
CA LEU A 41 -2.62 -1.26 19.87
C LEU A 41 -2.99 0.23 19.84
N GLU A 42 -2.03 1.10 20.16
CA GLU A 42 -2.22 2.55 20.10
C GLU A 42 -2.48 3.05 18.67
N ASP A 43 -1.85 2.46 17.65
CA ASP A 43 -2.08 2.85 16.26
C ASP A 43 -3.53 2.52 15.83
N GLY A 44 -4.05 1.38 16.28
CA GLY A 44 -5.45 1.01 16.09
C GLY A 44 -6.42 1.94 16.82
N ARG A 45 -6.08 2.34 18.05
CA ARG A 45 -6.88 3.33 18.82
C ARG A 45 -6.85 4.71 18.20
N ASN A 46 -5.70 5.15 17.73
CA ASN A 46 -5.52 6.43 17.04
C ASN A 46 -6.35 6.46 15.75
N LEU A 47 -6.34 5.39 14.96
CA LEU A 47 -7.19 5.27 13.78
C LEU A 47 -8.69 5.39 14.15
N VAL A 48 -9.14 4.69 15.19
CA VAL A 48 -10.54 4.77 15.63
C VAL A 48 -10.88 6.17 16.15
N ARG A 49 -9.97 6.83 16.87
CA ARG A 49 -10.16 8.21 17.35
C ARG A 49 -10.27 9.19 16.19
N GLU A 50 -9.32 9.12 15.25
CA GLU A 50 -9.26 9.93 14.04
C GLU A 50 -10.55 9.80 13.21
N LEU A 51 -11.03 8.55 13.01
CA LEU A 51 -12.27 8.32 12.27
C LEU A 51 -13.50 8.81 13.05
N ASN A 52 -13.54 8.67 14.38
CA ASN A 52 -14.61 9.23 15.20
C ASN A 52 -14.67 10.75 15.11
N GLU A 53 -13.53 11.46 15.09
CA GLU A 53 -13.48 12.91 14.94
C GLU A 53 -14.10 13.40 13.61
N LYS A 54 -14.12 12.54 12.59
CA LYS A 54 -14.71 12.83 11.27
C LYS A 54 -16.18 12.42 11.16
N VAL A 55 -16.73 11.71 12.14
CA VAL A 55 -18.14 11.32 12.16
C VAL A 55 -18.99 12.52 12.53
N HIS A 56 -19.82 12.97 11.58
CA HIS A 56 -20.72 14.10 11.81
C HIS A 56 -22.09 13.67 12.32
N GLN A 57 -22.57 12.47 11.95
CA GLN A 57 -23.89 11.94 12.32
C GLN A 57 -23.84 10.43 12.52
N THR A 58 -24.70 9.91 13.39
CA THR A 58 -24.87 8.46 13.62
C THR A 58 -25.98 7.93 12.71
N ALA A 59 -25.73 6.80 12.04
CA ALA A 59 -26.66 6.20 11.10
C ALA A 59 -27.66 5.30 11.82
N THR A 60 -28.95 5.63 11.73
CA THR A 60 -30.04 4.76 12.18
C THR A 60 -30.28 3.68 11.11
N GLY A 61 -29.69 2.50 11.31
CA GLY A 61 -29.88 1.33 10.45
C GLY A 61 -28.97 1.22 9.21
N HIS A 62 -29.16 0.17 8.42
CA HIS A 62 -28.29 -0.26 7.32
C HIS A 62 -28.70 0.23 5.91
N GLY A 63 -29.65 1.16 5.80
CA GLY A 63 -30.26 1.56 4.53
C GLY A 63 -29.27 2.15 3.51
N PRO A 64 -28.97 3.46 3.58
CA PRO A 64 -28.02 4.11 2.68
C PRO A 64 -26.56 3.89 3.07
N TRP A 65 -26.30 3.26 4.21
CA TRP A 65 -24.97 3.09 4.79
C TRP A 65 -24.48 1.65 4.68
N GLU A 66 -23.20 1.46 4.41
CA GLU A 66 -22.54 0.15 4.44
C GLU A 66 -21.20 0.21 5.18
N SER A 67 -20.72 -0.93 5.68
CA SER A 67 -19.39 -0.97 6.29
C SER A 67 -18.29 -0.67 5.27
N ILE A 68 -17.16 -0.12 5.72
CA ILE A 68 -15.98 0.14 4.86
C ILE A 68 -15.53 -1.14 4.12
N GLN A 69 -15.65 -2.31 4.76
CA GLN A 69 -15.28 -3.59 4.15
C GLN A 69 -16.26 -4.02 3.05
N ASN A 70 -17.57 -3.81 3.26
CA ASN A 70 -18.57 -4.10 2.24
C ASN A 70 -18.42 -3.16 1.05
N ALA A 71 -18.15 -1.87 1.30
CA ALA A 71 -17.84 -0.89 0.26
C ALA A 71 -16.63 -1.33 -0.59
N LYS A 72 -15.55 -1.82 0.03
CA LYS A 72 -14.41 -2.43 -0.68
C LYS A 72 -14.85 -3.60 -1.56
N VAL A 73 -15.60 -4.56 -1.02
CA VAL A 73 -16.01 -5.75 -1.77
C VAL A 73 -16.88 -5.39 -2.98
N ARG A 74 -17.79 -4.42 -2.81
CA ARG A 74 -18.77 -3.98 -3.81
C ARG A 74 -18.17 -3.08 -4.89
N THR A 75 -17.41 -2.08 -4.50
CA THR A 75 -16.81 -1.10 -5.43
C THR A 75 -15.47 -1.56 -6.00
N LYS A 76 -14.83 -2.55 -5.36
CA LYS A 76 -13.45 -3.00 -5.62
C LYS A 76 -12.37 -1.96 -5.29
N LEU A 77 -12.73 -0.86 -4.64
CA LEU A 77 -11.77 0.12 -4.12
C LEU A 77 -11.12 -0.40 -2.84
N SER A 78 -9.81 -0.13 -2.66
CA SER A 78 -9.08 -0.58 -1.47
C SER A 78 -9.56 0.13 -0.19
N VAL A 79 -9.38 -0.50 0.96
CA VAL A 79 -9.72 0.12 2.25
C VAL A 79 -8.84 1.34 2.50
N GLY A 80 -7.58 1.30 2.06
CA GLY A 80 -6.69 2.45 2.11
C GLY A 80 -7.21 3.65 1.31
N PHE A 81 -7.72 3.42 0.11
CA PHE A 81 -8.33 4.49 -0.69
C PHE A 81 -9.58 5.07 -0.02
N ILE A 82 -10.46 4.21 0.49
CA ILE A 82 -11.68 4.63 1.17
C ILE A 82 -11.34 5.48 2.41
N ILE A 83 -10.35 5.07 3.21
CA ILE A 83 -9.91 5.82 4.39
C ILE A 83 -9.26 7.15 4.01
N SER A 84 -8.46 7.20 2.94
CA SER A 84 -7.92 8.47 2.44
C SER A 84 -9.03 9.41 1.96
N ALA A 85 -10.03 8.91 1.22
CA ALA A 85 -11.17 9.72 0.80
C ALA A 85 -11.96 10.31 1.99
N ILE A 86 -12.07 9.56 3.08
CA ILE A 86 -12.66 10.07 4.34
C ILE A 86 -11.75 11.13 4.96
N ARG A 87 -10.44 10.90 5.00
CA ARG A 87 -9.45 11.86 5.54
C ARG A 87 -9.52 13.20 4.83
N ASP A 88 -9.60 13.15 3.51
CA ASP A 88 -9.63 14.30 2.61
C ASP A 88 -11.03 14.97 2.55
N GLY A 89 -12.03 14.41 3.23
CA GLY A 89 -13.40 14.95 3.28
C GLY A 89 -14.21 14.70 2.01
N HIS A 90 -13.75 13.80 1.13
CA HIS A 90 -14.43 13.42 -0.10
C HIS A 90 -15.48 12.32 0.08
N LEU A 91 -15.50 11.68 1.25
CA LEU A 91 -16.46 10.64 1.59
C LEU A 91 -16.97 10.83 3.02
N GLN A 92 -18.29 10.86 3.19
CA GLN A 92 -18.89 10.93 4.51
C GLN A 92 -18.76 9.61 5.25
N ILE A 93 -18.39 9.73 6.52
CA ILE A 93 -18.32 8.63 7.47
C ILE A 93 -19.38 8.81 8.56
N SER A 94 -20.02 7.70 8.91
CA SER A 94 -20.99 7.59 9.99
C SER A 94 -20.68 6.37 10.87
N LYS A 95 -21.50 6.14 11.90
CA LYS A 95 -21.44 4.95 12.77
C LYS A 95 -22.78 4.24 12.79
N PHE A 96 -22.74 2.91 12.72
CA PHE A 96 -23.88 2.07 13.07
C PHE A 96 -24.14 2.13 14.58
N GLU A 97 -25.39 2.33 14.94
CA GLU A 97 -25.85 2.25 16.32
C GLU A 97 -25.66 0.84 16.90
N GLY A 98 -25.26 0.76 18.18
CA GLY A 98 -25.05 -0.52 18.89
C GLY A 98 -23.77 -1.27 18.53
N LEU A 99 -22.90 -0.71 17.69
CA LEU A 99 -21.57 -1.26 17.37
C LEU A 99 -20.46 -0.33 17.86
N ASP A 100 -19.36 -0.93 18.33
CA ASP A 100 -18.17 -0.22 18.82
C ASP A 100 -16.91 -0.49 17.99
N GLY A 101 -15.92 0.40 18.14
CA GLY A 101 -14.62 0.27 17.50
C GLY A 101 -14.68 0.47 15.98
N TYR A 102 -13.69 -0.04 15.25
CA TYR A 102 -13.60 0.18 13.80
C TYR A 102 -14.79 -0.38 13.02
N ARG A 103 -15.38 -1.48 13.50
CA ARG A 103 -16.53 -2.13 12.83
C ARG A 103 -17.80 -1.28 12.86
N SER A 104 -17.87 -0.27 13.72
CA SER A 104 -19.02 0.63 13.76
C SER A 104 -19.04 1.57 12.58
N PHE A 105 -17.88 1.87 11.96
CA PHE A 105 -17.81 2.86 10.89
C PHE A 105 -18.46 2.39 9.60
N CYS A 106 -19.26 3.27 9.03
CA CYS A 106 -19.95 3.06 7.77
C CYS A 106 -19.81 4.28 6.86
N VAL A 107 -19.97 4.04 5.56
CA VAL A 107 -19.88 5.03 4.49
C VAL A 107 -21.15 4.99 3.65
N SER A 108 -21.48 6.13 3.04
CA SER A 108 -22.67 6.25 2.20
C SER A 108 -22.49 5.46 0.90
N LYS A 109 -23.42 4.56 0.59
CA LYS A 109 -23.44 3.77 -0.66
C LYS A 109 -23.48 4.70 -1.88
N ALA A 110 -24.32 5.74 -1.82
CA ALA A 110 -24.51 6.68 -2.92
C ALA A 110 -23.27 7.55 -3.18
N GLU A 111 -22.58 7.99 -2.14
CA GLU A 111 -21.32 8.72 -2.31
C GLU A 111 -20.20 7.82 -2.80
N MET A 112 -20.13 6.58 -2.30
CA MET A 112 -19.22 5.56 -2.81
C MET A 112 -19.47 5.30 -4.30
N ASP A 113 -20.72 5.23 -4.73
CA ASP A 113 -21.10 5.02 -6.13
C ASP A 113 -20.75 6.23 -6.99
N LYS A 114 -20.99 7.45 -6.50
CA LYS A 114 -20.54 8.68 -7.18
C LYS A 114 -19.02 8.74 -7.28
N LEU A 115 -18.30 8.35 -6.23
CA LEU A 115 -16.84 8.33 -6.22
C LEU A 115 -16.30 7.30 -7.22
N ALA A 116 -16.86 6.09 -7.22
CA ALA A 116 -16.51 5.05 -8.18
C ALA A 116 -16.87 5.44 -9.62
N ALA A 117 -18.06 5.99 -9.84
CA ALA A 117 -18.51 6.47 -11.15
C ALA A 117 -17.69 7.66 -11.64
N LYS A 118 -17.27 8.57 -10.76
CA LYS A 118 -16.36 9.67 -11.08
C LYS A 118 -15.00 9.16 -11.50
N ILE A 119 -14.46 8.15 -10.81
CA ILE A 119 -13.21 7.47 -11.21
C ILE A 119 -13.37 6.85 -12.61
N ILE A 120 -14.51 6.21 -12.90
CA ILE A 120 -14.82 5.61 -14.21
C ILE A 120 -15.01 6.68 -15.30
N GLN A 121 -15.75 7.76 -15.00
CA GLN A 121 -16.04 8.84 -15.95
C GLN A 121 -14.79 9.66 -16.26
N GLU A 122 -13.93 9.89 -15.27
CA GLU A 122 -12.62 10.49 -15.46
C GLU A 122 -11.67 9.57 -16.23
N ALA A 123 -11.94 8.25 -16.28
CA ALA A 123 -11.18 7.27 -17.04
C ALA A 123 -11.58 7.14 -18.53
N GLY A 124 -12.71 7.71 -18.97
CA GLY A 124 -13.14 7.72 -20.39
C GLY A 124 -13.70 6.40 -20.95
N PRO A 125 -14.34 6.41 -22.13
CA PRO A 125 -15.11 5.27 -22.67
C PRO A 125 -14.29 4.12 -23.29
N ASP A 126 -12.96 4.23 -23.39
CA ASP A 126 -12.11 3.23 -24.07
C ASP A 126 -11.67 2.06 -23.18
N VAL A 127 -12.33 1.87 -22.03
CA VAL A 127 -11.89 0.96 -20.97
C VAL A 127 -12.98 -0.06 -20.67
N GLN A 128 -13.20 -0.99 -21.61
CA GLN A 128 -13.95 -2.22 -21.36
C GLN A 128 -13.07 -3.45 -21.63
N SER A 129 -12.14 -3.76 -20.73
CA SER A 129 -11.87 -5.14 -20.29
C SER A 129 -10.70 -5.21 -19.31
N SER A 130 -10.93 -5.93 -18.22
CA SER A 130 -10.01 -6.44 -17.19
C SER A 130 -9.16 -5.43 -16.39
N ASP A 131 -9.61 -5.25 -15.15
CA ASP A 131 -8.92 -4.74 -13.98
C ASP A 131 -8.87 -3.21 -13.79
N ARG A 132 -9.67 -2.75 -12.82
CA ARG A 132 -9.86 -1.33 -12.49
C ARG A 132 -8.57 -0.74 -11.93
N ALA A 133 -8.28 0.52 -12.26
CA ALA A 133 -7.16 1.26 -11.67
C ALA A 133 -7.17 1.17 -10.13
N VAL A 134 -6.05 0.73 -9.58
CA VAL A 134 -5.83 0.54 -8.14
C VAL A 134 -5.38 1.85 -7.50
N CYS A 135 -4.51 2.60 -8.17
CA CYS A 135 -4.01 3.89 -7.69
C CYS A 135 -3.36 4.72 -8.82
N THR A 136 -3.02 5.97 -8.52
CA THR A 136 -2.18 6.78 -9.43
C THR A 136 -0.72 6.31 -9.38
N ALA A 137 -0.02 6.39 -10.51
CA ALA A 137 1.41 6.12 -10.59
C ALA A 137 2.22 6.97 -9.61
N ALA A 138 1.83 8.23 -9.40
CA ALA A 138 2.46 9.11 -8.42
C ALA A 138 2.27 8.60 -6.97
N ALA A 139 1.07 8.14 -6.61
CA ALA A 139 0.82 7.57 -5.29
C ALA A 139 1.62 6.27 -5.08
N PHE A 140 1.64 5.39 -6.09
CA PHE A 140 2.43 4.16 -6.05
C PHE A 140 3.93 4.44 -5.90
N GLY A 141 4.49 5.36 -6.72
CA GLY A 141 5.88 5.78 -6.65
C GLY A 141 6.30 6.24 -5.25
N ARG A 142 5.46 7.05 -4.58
CA ARG A 142 5.71 7.46 -3.19
C ARG A 142 5.74 6.29 -2.22
N SER A 143 4.91 5.26 -2.46
CA SER A 143 4.80 4.08 -1.60
C SER A 143 6.01 3.15 -1.71
N VAL A 144 6.68 3.12 -2.88
CA VAL A 144 7.90 2.33 -3.12
C VAL A 144 9.18 3.15 -2.93
N GLY A 145 9.07 4.40 -2.46
CA GLY A 145 10.23 5.25 -2.16
C GLY A 145 10.84 5.96 -3.37
N MET A 146 10.13 6.01 -4.51
CA MET A 146 10.51 6.74 -5.71
C MET A 146 9.85 8.12 -5.74
N ARG A 147 10.24 8.97 -4.79
CA ARG A 147 9.62 10.29 -4.56
C ARG A 147 10.28 11.42 -5.34
N GLU A 148 11.58 11.30 -5.60
CA GLU A 148 12.41 12.37 -6.14
C GLU A 148 12.19 12.55 -7.63
N ASN A 149 12.09 13.80 -8.08
CA ASN A 149 12.06 14.19 -9.49
C ASN A 149 11.08 13.39 -10.35
N GLU A 150 9.91 13.06 -9.80
CA GLU A 150 8.91 12.20 -10.48
C GLU A 150 9.49 10.87 -11.00
N ALA A 151 10.50 10.28 -10.35
CA ALA A 151 11.25 9.13 -10.87
C ALA A 151 10.37 7.98 -11.34
N PHE A 152 9.29 7.68 -10.62
CA PHE A 152 8.34 6.64 -11.04
C PHE A 152 7.56 7.03 -12.31
N LEU A 153 7.13 8.29 -12.45
CA LEU A 153 6.45 8.74 -13.67
C LEU A 153 7.41 8.78 -14.86
N ARG A 154 8.68 9.14 -14.66
CA ARG A 154 9.70 9.06 -15.70
C ARG A 154 9.93 7.61 -16.15
N LEU A 155 9.95 6.66 -15.20
CA LEU A 155 10.04 5.22 -15.49
C LEU A 155 8.86 4.73 -16.34
N VAL A 156 7.64 5.17 -16.02
CA VAL A 156 6.42 4.87 -16.79
C VAL A 156 6.47 5.50 -18.18
N ARG A 157 6.79 6.80 -18.29
CA ARG A 157 6.90 7.53 -19.57
C ARG A 157 8.00 6.94 -20.47
N GLY A 158 9.08 6.42 -19.88
CA GLY A 158 10.15 5.71 -20.57
C GLY A 158 9.79 4.29 -21.01
N GLY A 159 8.58 3.81 -20.70
CA GLY A 159 8.11 2.46 -21.06
C GLY A 159 8.83 1.34 -20.33
N HIS A 160 9.51 1.63 -19.22
CA HIS A 160 10.27 0.64 -18.47
C HIS A 160 9.38 -0.22 -17.56
N THR A 161 8.25 0.33 -17.13
CA THR A 161 7.18 -0.39 -16.42
C THR A 161 5.84 -0.08 -17.06
N PRO A 162 4.91 -1.04 -17.15
CA PRO A 162 3.56 -0.78 -17.61
C PRO A 162 2.84 0.24 -16.73
N ALA A 163 2.04 1.08 -17.37
CA ALA A 163 0.94 1.81 -16.74
C ALA A 163 -0.24 1.69 -17.69
N SER A 164 -1.25 0.95 -17.27
CA SER A 164 -2.39 0.55 -18.08
C SER A 164 -3.31 1.72 -18.43
N GLN A 165 -3.19 2.87 -17.77
CA GLN A 165 -4.13 3.97 -17.94
C GLN A 165 -3.44 5.34 -17.94
N ILE A 166 -3.75 6.13 -18.96
CA ILE A 166 -3.31 7.52 -19.11
C ILE A 166 -4.57 8.38 -19.29
N THR A 167 -4.79 9.31 -18.38
CA THR A 167 -5.85 10.33 -18.52
C THR A 167 -5.20 11.67 -18.83
N THR A 168 -5.63 12.31 -19.91
CA THR A 168 -5.19 13.65 -20.27
C THR A 168 -6.30 14.63 -19.88
N SER A 169 -6.00 15.59 -19.01
CA SER A 169 -6.96 16.65 -18.67
C SER A 169 -7.23 17.55 -19.89
N LYS A 170 -8.32 18.32 -19.88
CA LYS A 170 -8.58 19.36 -20.91
C LYS A 170 -7.44 20.38 -21.04
N ALA A 171 -6.63 20.53 -20.00
CA ALA A 171 -5.45 21.40 -19.96
C ALA A 171 -4.15 20.66 -20.38
N GLY A 172 -4.25 19.45 -20.95
CA GLY A 172 -3.10 18.69 -21.47
C GLY A 172 -2.29 17.93 -20.42
N GLN A 173 -2.70 17.92 -19.15
CA GLN A 173 -1.94 17.24 -18.10
C GLN A 173 -2.22 15.73 -18.11
N GLN A 174 -1.20 14.93 -18.39
CA GLN A 174 -1.26 13.47 -18.36
C GLN A 174 -1.12 12.93 -16.93
N ARG A 175 -2.10 12.14 -16.48
CA ARG A 175 -2.10 11.39 -15.23
C ARG A 175 -2.11 9.90 -15.53
N PHE A 176 -1.15 9.19 -14.94
CA PHE A 176 -1.02 7.74 -15.10
C PHE A 176 -1.67 7.02 -13.92
N TYR A 177 -2.44 5.98 -14.22
CA TYR A 177 -2.98 5.05 -13.23
C TYR A 177 -2.42 3.64 -13.47
N LEU A 178 -2.34 2.89 -12.38
CA LEU A 178 -1.83 1.53 -12.36
C LEU A 178 -2.94 0.55 -11.97
N THR A 179 -3.04 -0.54 -12.72
CA THR A 179 -3.80 -1.74 -12.36
C THR A 179 -2.98 -2.63 -11.42
N GLN A 180 -3.58 -3.73 -10.96
CA GLN A 180 -2.84 -4.71 -10.18
C GLN A 180 -1.74 -5.39 -11.02
N ASP A 181 -2.01 -5.63 -12.29
CA ASP A 181 -1.06 -6.23 -13.23
C ASP A 181 0.12 -5.30 -13.52
N ASP A 182 -0.10 -3.98 -13.63
CA ASP A 182 0.99 -3.02 -13.77
C ASP A 182 1.95 -3.05 -12.56
N ILE A 183 1.37 -3.12 -11.35
CA ILE A 183 2.14 -3.20 -10.11
C ILE A 183 2.90 -4.52 -10.04
N ALA A 184 2.27 -5.62 -10.46
CA ALA A 184 2.91 -6.94 -10.53
C ALA A 184 4.08 -6.93 -11.51
N ALA A 185 3.90 -6.38 -12.72
CA ALA A 185 4.96 -6.25 -13.73
C ALA A 185 6.13 -5.39 -13.23
N PHE A 186 5.86 -4.28 -12.54
CA PHE A 186 6.90 -3.50 -11.87
C PHE A 186 7.67 -4.38 -10.86
N HIS A 187 6.94 -5.11 -10.02
CA HIS A 187 7.50 -6.02 -9.01
C HIS A 187 7.91 -7.39 -9.55
N GLU A 188 7.94 -7.60 -10.86
CA GLU A 188 8.64 -8.73 -11.46
C GLU A 188 10.06 -8.27 -11.79
N ARG A 189 10.16 -7.12 -12.46
CA ARG A 189 11.43 -6.63 -13.00
C ARG A 189 12.27 -5.81 -12.03
N PHE A 190 11.63 -5.02 -11.17
CA PHE A 190 12.32 -4.03 -10.35
C PHE A 190 12.07 -4.15 -8.86
N VAL A 191 13.10 -3.76 -8.10
CA VAL A 191 13.06 -3.56 -6.65
C VAL A 191 13.61 -2.19 -6.32
N THR A 192 13.05 -1.54 -5.30
CA THR A 192 13.56 -0.30 -4.74
C THR A 192 14.21 -0.55 -3.39
N GLN A 193 15.01 0.42 -2.92
CA GLN A 193 15.55 0.45 -1.55
C GLN A 193 14.50 0.13 -0.47
N ASN A 194 13.27 0.65 -0.59
CA ASN A 194 12.22 0.42 0.40
C ASN A 194 11.68 -1.02 0.31
N THR A 195 11.51 -1.56 -0.90
CA THR A 195 11.07 -2.95 -1.05
C THR A 195 12.12 -3.94 -0.56
N LEU A 196 13.40 -3.68 -0.79
CA LEU A 196 14.51 -4.52 -0.31
C LEU A 196 14.67 -4.41 1.21
N ALA A 197 14.64 -3.19 1.77
CA ALA A 197 14.65 -2.96 3.21
C ALA A 197 13.50 -3.69 3.90
N THR A 198 12.31 -3.67 3.29
CA THR A 198 11.14 -4.42 3.76
C THR A 198 11.37 -5.93 3.68
N LYS A 199 11.85 -6.44 2.53
CA LYS A 199 12.06 -7.88 2.29
C LYS A 199 13.09 -8.49 3.25
N TYR A 200 14.22 -7.82 3.44
CA TYR A 200 15.34 -8.29 4.28
C TYR A 200 15.30 -7.72 5.69
N SER A 201 14.23 -7.00 6.06
CA SER A 201 14.03 -6.42 7.40
C SER A 201 15.27 -5.66 7.90
N THR A 202 15.91 -4.91 7.01
CA THR A 202 17.19 -4.23 7.24
C THR A 202 17.05 -2.75 6.87
N PHE A 203 17.84 -1.88 7.49
CA PHE A 203 17.84 -0.46 7.17
C PHE A 203 18.25 -0.20 5.72
N TRP A 204 17.54 0.69 5.03
CA TRP A 204 17.71 0.93 3.59
C TRP A 204 19.13 1.39 3.20
N ARG A 205 19.80 2.18 4.04
CA ARG A 205 21.20 2.59 3.79
C ARG A 205 22.16 1.40 3.84
N THR A 206 21.89 0.43 4.70
CA THR A 206 22.70 -0.80 4.80
C THR A 206 22.55 -1.63 3.54
N ILE A 207 21.32 -1.79 3.01
CA ILE A 207 21.08 -2.45 1.73
C ILE A 207 21.83 -1.75 0.59
N ILE A 208 21.75 -0.41 0.50
CA ILE A 208 22.48 0.34 -0.52
C ILE A 208 23.99 0.13 -0.39
N SER A 209 24.52 0.20 0.83
CA SER A 209 25.95 -0.01 1.07
C SER A 209 26.40 -1.40 0.64
N GLN A 210 25.60 -2.43 0.90
CA GLN A 210 25.89 -3.81 0.53
C GLN A 210 25.83 -4.02 -0.99
N LEU A 211 24.83 -3.46 -1.66
CA LEU A 211 24.73 -3.51 -3.13
C LEU A 211 25.91 -2.78 -3.77
N LYS A 212 26.27 -1.61 -3.23
CA LYS A 212 27.41 -0.83 -3.72
C LYS A 212 28.74 -1.55 -3.53
N SER A 213 28.96 -2.23 -2.41
CA SER A 213 30.20 -2.99 -2.19
C SER A 213 30.37 -4.16 -3.17
N GLU A 214 29.26 -4.68 -3.70
CA GLU A 214 29.25 -5.74 -4.72
C GLU A 214 29.27 -5.17 -6.15
N GLY A 215 29.33 -3.84 -6.33
CA GLY A 215 29.27 -3.22 -7.65
C GLY A 215 27.89 -3.28 -8.30
N ILE A 216 26.82 -3.64 -7.58
CA ILE A 216 25.46 -3.63 -8.09
C ILE A 216 24.96 -2.18 -8.14
N ALA A 217 25.05 -1.58 -9.32
CA ALA A 217 24.60 -0.22 -9.57
C ALA A 217 23.07 -0.10 -9.66
N PRO A 218 22.50 1.06 -9.30
CA PRO A 218 21.10 1.36 -9.60
C PRO A 218 20.81 1.28 -11.11
N PHE A 219 19.57 0.97 -11.46
CA PHE A 219 19.09 0.94 -12.82
C PHE A 219 19.18 2.33 -13.44
N THR A 220 19.83 2.38 -14.60
CA THR A 220 19.89 3.55 -15.47
C THR A 220 19.50 3.13 -16.88
N PHE A 221 18.93 4.07 -17.63
CA PHE A 221 18.64 3.86 -19.04
C PHE A 221 19.00 5.12 -19.82
N LYS A 222 19.86 4.98 -20.84
CA LYS A 222 20.36 6.10 -21.66
C LYS A 222 20.92 7.28 -20.83
N GLY A 223 21.58 6.99 -19.71
CA GLY A 223 22.15 8.01 -18.82
C GLY A 223 21.14 8.66 -17.87
N GLU A 224 19.87 8.26 -17.89
CA GLU A 224 18.86 8.71 -16.94
C GLU A 224 18.85 7.84 -15.69
N GLU A 225 18.84 8.49 -14.52
CA GLU A 225 18.79 7.85 -13.21
C GLU A 225 17.38 7.93 -12.60
N TYR A 226 16.97 6.85 -11.94
CA TYR A 226 15.66 6.73 -11.28
C TYR A 226 15.79 6.59 -9.75
N GLY A 227 16.92 7.03 -9.20
CA GLY A 227 17.28 6.86 -7.79
C GLY A 227 17.65 5.42 -7.46
N HIS A 228 17.38 4.98 -6.23
CA HIS A 228 17.69 3.63 -5.74
C HIS A 228 16.67 2.58 -6.20
N LEU A 229 16.53 2.47 -7.52
CA LEU A 229 15.82 1.44 -8.27
C LEU A 229 16.85 0.43 -8.78
N TYR A 230 16.59 -0.86 -8.67
CA TYR A 230 17.50 -1.92 -9.11
C TYR A 230 16.74 -2.98 -9.88
N LEU A 231 17.43 -3.67 -10.79
CA LEU A 231 16.91 -4.90 -11.39
C LEU A 231 16.78 -5.96 -10.30
N ARG A 232 15.59 -6.56 -10.22
CA ARG A 232 15.26 -7.56 -9.19
C ARG A 232 16.23 -8.71 -9.20
N ALA A 233 16.50 -9.28 -10.38
CA ALA A 233 17.35 -10.45 -10.53
C ALA A 233 18.69 -10.25 -9.84
N HIS A 234 19.43 -9.19 -10.19
CA HIS A 234 20.77 -8.95 -9.65
C HIS A 234 20.75 -8.61 -8.16
N ALA A 235 19.86 -7.70 -7.74
CA ALA A 235 19.83 -7.25 -6.36
C ALA A 235 19.36 -8.35 -5.40
N GLU A 236 18.33 -9.11 -5.78
CA GLU A 236 17.81 -10.17 -4.92
C GLU A 236 18.70 -11.42 -4.91
N GLU A 237 19.33 -11.80 -6.02
CA GLU A 237 20.25 -12.94 -6.05
C GLU A 237 21.42 -12.76 -5.06
N PHE A 238 22.05 -11.59 -5.10
CA PHE A 238 23.14 -11.25 -4.18
C PHE A 238 22.67 -11.22 -2.72
N LEU A 239 21.57 -10.50 -2.43
CA LEU A 239 21.08 -10.38 -1.06
C LEU A 239 20.60 -11.73 -0.51
N GLN A 240 19.93 -12.57 -1.30
CA GLN A 240 19.54 -13.92 -0.89
C GLN A 240 20.77 -14.74 -0.51
N THR A 241 21.80 -14.75 -1.36
CA THR A 241 23.06 -15.47 -1.10
C THR A 241 23.72 -14.99 0.18
N LYS A 242 23.84 -13.67 0.35
CA LYS A 242 24.47 -13.04 1.52
C LYS A 242 23.74 -13.41 2.82
N TYR A 243 22.42 -13.23 2.88
CA TYR A 243 21.63 -13.49 4.07
C TYR A 243 21.41 -15.00 4.33
N ALA A 244 21.55 -15.87 3.32
CA ALA A 244 21.60 -17.32 3.52
C ALA A 244 22.92 -17.76 4.18
N GLN A 245 24.05 -17.20 3.75
CA GLN A 245 25.38 -17.51 4.32
C GLN A 245 25.52 -17.04 5.78
N THR A 246 24.97 -15.87 6.13
CA THR A 246 24.97 -15.37 7.52
C THR A 246 24.21 -16.30 8.48
N LYS A 247 23.10 -16.91 8.03
CA LYS A 247 22.36 -17.89 8.85
C LYS A 247 23.12 -19.20 9.06
N LEU A 248 23.98 -19.60 8.11
CA LEU A 248 24.82 -20.80 8.22
C LEU A 248 26.02 -20.60 9.15
N SER A 249 26.60 -19.39 9.20
CA SER A 249 27.72 -19.08 10.10
C SER A 249 27.31 -19.03 11.56
N ASP A 250 26.11 -18.49 11.87
CA ASP A 250 25.62 -18.40 13.25
C ASP A 250 25.27 -19.77 13.85
N HIS A 251 24.90 -20.76 13.03
CA HIS A 251 24.62 -22.12 13.49
C HIS A 251 25.85 -22.96 13.80
N LYS A 252 27.05 -22.57 13.35
CA LYS A 252 28.30 -23.29 13.64
C LYS A 252 28.97 -22.86 14.96
N VAL A 253 28.53 -21.77 15.57
CA VAL A 253 29.15 -21.20 16.79
C VAL A 253 28.55 -21.78 18.10
N HIS A 254 27.53 -22.65 18.02
CA HIS A 254 26.89 -23.26 19.20
C HIS A 254 27.16 -24.76 19.40
N ASN A 255 28.04 -25.36 18.59
CA ASN A 255 28.52 -26.72 18.81
C ASN A 255 30.04 -26.69 18.99
N HIS A 256 30.53 -26.16 20.11
CA HIS A 256 31.84 -26.49 20.72
C HIS A 256 31.72 -26.28 22.23
#